data_AF-X1LYT8-F1
#
_entry.id   AF-X1LYT8-F1
#
_cell.length_a   1.000
_cell.length_b   1.000
_cell.length_c   1.000
_cell.angle_alpha   90.00
_cell.angle_beta   90.00
_cell.angle_gamma   90.00
#
_symmetry.space_group_name_H-M   'P 1'
#
loop_
_entity.id
_entity.type
_entity.pdbx_description
1 polymer ?
#
loop_
_entity_poly.entity_id
_entity_poly.type
_entity_poly.pdbx_seq_one_letter_code
_entity_poly.pdbx_strand_id
1 'polypeptide(L)'
;MKLKVDMKLNLKTKEAQNKVKRAGERGLKDVIVAIAGDVIKGSPKLTGNNARSIMYEAKELEGSIYSTSGYGGYLETGTVSMPARPYFRPALDKNMKDLPKNIKGHLR
;
A
#
# COMPACT_ATOMS: atom_id res chain seq x y z
N MET A 1 2.19 0.87 7.81
CA MET A 1 3.18 1.07 6.73
C MET A 1 2.84 2.34 5.96
N LYS A 2 3.84 3.15 5.58
CA LYS A 2 3.65 4.33 4.73
C LYS A 2 4.46 4.17 3.44
N LEU A 3 3.86 4.55 2.32
CA LEU A 3 4.41 4.58 0.98
C LEU A 3 4.41 6.02 0.51
N LYS A 4 5.57 6.53 0.13
CA LYS A 4 5.71 7.87 -0.44
C LYS A 4 6.30 7.75 -1.83
N VAL A 5 5.63 8.36 -2.80
CA VAL A 5 6.13 8.42 -4.18
C VAL A 5 6.83 9.76 -4.38
N ASP A 6 8.15 9.73 -4.50
CA ASP A 6 8.94 10.90 -4.87
C ASP A 6 9.04 10.98 -6.40
N MET A 7 8.39 12.00 -7.00
CA MET A 7 8.39 12.20 -8.44
C MET A 7 9.26 13.39 -8.83
N LYS A 8 10.37 13.11 -9.51
CA LYS A 8 11.19 14.13 -10.19
C LYS A 8 10.66 14.35 -11.59
N LEU A 9 9.96 15.47 -11.80
CA LEU A 9 9.39 15.85 -13.10
C LEU A 9 10.25 16.92 -13.77
N ASN A 10 10.90 16.58 -14.89
CA ASN A 10 11.60 17.57 -15.74
C ASN A 10 10.66 18.08 -16.85
N LEU A 11 9.51 18.62 -16.46
CA LEU A 11 8.48 19.11 -17.39
C LEU A 11 8.34 20.63 -17.24
N LYS A 12 8.39 21.35 -18.36
CA LYS A 12 8.32 22.82 -18.39
C LYS A 12 6.90 23.38 -18.25
N THR A 13 5.86 22.57 -18.51
CA THR A 13 4.46 22.99 -18.50
C THR A 13 3.71 22.47 -17.27
N LYS A 14 3.00 23.37 -16.57
CA LYS A 14 2.20 23.04 -15.38
C LYS A 14 1.10 22.02 -15.69
N GLU A 15 0.53 22.05 -16.89
CA GLU A 15 -0.49 21.10 -17.34
C GLU A 15 0.04 19.67 -17.43
N ALA A 16 1.24 19.49 -18.01
CA ALA A 16 1.88 18.18 -18.08
C ALA A 16 2.26 17.67 -16.68
N GLN A 17 2.75 18.55 -15.81
CA GLN A 17 3.02 18.20 -14.42
C GLN A 17 1.76 17.75 -13.68
N ASN A 18 0.63 18.45 -13.86
CA ASN A 18 -0.65 18.10 -13.23
C ASN A 18 -1.19 16.78 -13.78
N LYS A 19 -1.04 16.51 -15.07
CA LYS A 19 -1.45 15.23 -15.67
C LYS A 19 -0.64 14.06 -15.08
N VAL A 20 0.68 14.22 -14.97
CA VAL A 20 1.54 13.20 -14.35
C VAL A 20 1.23 13.03 -12.86
N LYS A 21 1.01 14.12 -12.12
CA LYS A 21 0.60 14.04 -10.70
C LYS A 21 -0.69 13.23 -10.54
N ARG A 22 -1.74 13.58 -11.28
CA ARG A 22 -3.03 12.85 -11.23
C ARG A 22 -2.89 11.36 -11.60
N ALA A 23 -2.08 11.05 -12.61
CA ALA A 23 -1.79 9.67 -12.97
C ALA A 23 -1.00 8.93 -11.87
N GLY A 24 -0.07 9.65 -11.22
CA GLY A 24 0.66 9.20 -10.05
C GLY A 24 -0.26 8.85 -8.88
N GLU A 25 -1.19 9.74 -8.54
CA GLU A 25 -2.18 9.55 -7.46
C GLU A 25 -3.07 8.33 -7.74
N ARG A 26 -3.58 8.20 -8.97
CA ARG A 26 -4.42 7.06 -9.37
C ARG A 26 -3.64 5.75 -9.36
N GLY A 27 -2.44 5.73 -9.93
CA GLY A 27 -1.59 4.55 -9.93
C GLY A 27 -1.20 4.13 -8.51
N LEU A 28 -0.92 5.08 -7.62
CA LEU A 28 -0.64 4.84 -6.22
C LEU A 28 -1.88 4.27 -5.50
N LYS A 29 -3.06 4.83 -5.74
CA LYS A 29 -4.33 4.32 -5.16
C LYS A 29 -4.58 2.87 -5.56
N ASP A 30 -4.37 2.52 -6.83
CA ASP A 30 -4.55 1.13 -7.30
C ASP A 30 -3.58 0.16 -6.63
N VAL A 31 -2.31 0.56 -6.48
CA VAL A 31 -1.31 -0.25 -5.77
C VAL A 31 -1.67 -0.40 -4.29
N ILE A 32 -2.12 0.66 -3.63
CA ILE A 32 -2.55 0.59 -2.22
C ILE A 32 -3.74 -0.36 -2.06
N VAL A 33 -4.72 -0.31 -2.96
CA VAL A 33 -5.87 -1.21 -2.94
C VAL A 33 -5.43 -2.65 -3.16
N ALA A 34 -4.50 -2.90 -4.09
CA ALA A 34 -3.94 -4.23 -4.34
C ALA A 34 -3.17 -4.77 -3.13
N ILE A 35 -2.30 -3.94 -2.52
CA ILE A 35 -1.59 -4.30 -1.29
C ILE A 35 -2.59 -4.59 -0.18
N ALA A 36 -3.58 -3.72 0.05
CA ALA A 36 -4.59 -3.92 1.09
C ALA A 36 -5.34 -5.25 0.88
N GLY A 37 -5.72 -5.58 -0.36
CA GLY A 37 -6.33 -6.86 -0.70
C GLY A 37 -5.44 -8.07 -0.37
N ASP A 38 -4.14 -7.99 -0.67
CA ASP A 38 -3.18 -9.06 -0.36
C ASP A 38 -2.90 -9.17 1.15
N VAL A 39 -2.81 -8.04 1.87
CA VAL A 39 -2.67 -8.00 3.34
C VAL A 39 -3.90 -8.64 4.00
N ILE A 40 -5.11 -8.33 3.52
CA ILE A 40 -6.36 -8.94 4.01
C ILE A 40 -6.38 -10.45 3.76
N LYS A 41 -5.93 -10.90 2.57
CA LYS A 41 -5.86 -12.33 2.23
C LYS A 41 -4.80 -13.07 3.05
N GLY A 42 -3.64 -12.45 3.27
CA GLY A 42 -2.52 -13.00 4.03
C GLY A 42 -2.71 -12.94 5.55
N SER A 43 -3.68 -12.15 6.02
CA SER A 43 -3.99 -12.00 7.44
C SER A 43 -4.37 -13.36 8.06
N PRO A 44 -3.72 -13.78 9.17
CA PRO A 44 -4.05 -15.02 9.87
C PRO A 44 -5.51 -15.06 10.33
N LYS A 45 -6.24 -16.12 9.95
CA LYS A 45 -7.70 -16.24 10.15
C LYS A 45 -8.11 -17.06 11.39
N LEU A 46 -7.17 -17.40 12.28
CA LEU A 46 -7.43 -18.40 13.32
C LEU A 46 -8.55 -18.01 14.30
N THR A 47 -8.67 -16.72 14.68
CA THR A 47 -9.61 -16.29 15.74
C THR A 47 -10.28 -14.93 15.58
N GLY A 48 -10.20 -14.19 14.46
CA GLY A 48 -10.96 -12.94 14.43
C GLY A 48 -10.80 -11.95 13.28
N ASN A 49 -11.56 -10.86 13.47
CA ASN A 49 -11.78 -9.69 12.62
C ASN A 49 -10.51 -8.91 12.20
N ASN A 50 -9.30 -9.46 12.37
CA ASN A 50 -8.04 -8.81 12.01
C ASN A 50 -7.98 -8.41 10.52
N ALA A 51 -8.56 -9.25 9.67
CA ALA A 51 -8.75 -8.94 8.26
C ALA A 51 -9.65 -7.70 8.03
N ARG A 52 -10.66 -7.50 8.90
CA ARG A 52 -11.60 -6.36 8.84
C ARG A 52 -11.05 -5.09 9.48
N SER A 53 -10.01 -5.20 10.32
CA SER A 53 -9.35 -4.05 10.94
C SER A 53 -8.25 -3.44 10.06
N ILE A 54 -7.94 -4.04 8.91
CA ILE A 54 -7.00 -3.45 7.96
C ILE A 54 -7.69 -2.29 7.25
N MET A 55 -7.15 -1.10 7.43
CA MET A 55 -7.58 0.10 6.74
C MET A 55 -6.45 0.63 5.87
N TYR A 56 -6.83 1.36 4.84
CA TYR A 56 -5.90 2.02 3.94
C TYR A 56 -6.38 3.44 3.65
N GLU A 57 -5.43 4.33 3.46
CA GLU A 57 -5.66 5.72 3.07
C GLU A 57 -4.68 6.08 1.96
N ALA A 58 -5.18 6.74 0.92
CA ALA A 58 -4.39 7.26 -0.18
C ALA A 58 -4.70 8.74 -0.32
N LYS A 59 -3.71 9.61 -0.09
CA LYS A 59 -3.84 11.06 -0.21
C LYS A 59 -2.67 11.59 -1.03
N GLU A 60 -3.00 12.23 -2.15
CA GLU A 60 -2.00 12.73 -3.10
C GLU A 60 -1.01 11.62 -3.49
N LEU A 61 0.27 11.80 -3.16
CA LEU A 61 1.37 10.87 -3.48
C LEU A 61 1.82 10.05 -2.27
N GLU A 62 0.99 10.02 -1.22
CA GLU A 62 1.22 9.25 -0.02
C GLU A 62 0.11 8.22 0.19
N GLY A 63 0.55 7.00 0.47
CA GLY A 63 -0.29 5.87 0.80
C GLY A 63 0.03 5.34 2.17
N SER A 64 -0.98 5.00 2.96
CA SER A 64 -0.78 4.29 4.20
C SER A 64 -1.71 3.10 4.31
N ILE A 65 -1.18 2.02 4.85
CA ILE A 65 -1.95 0.80 5.16
C ILE A 65 -1.58 0.43 6.58
N TYR A 66 -2.60 0.26 7.41
CA TYR A 66 -2.43 0.01 8.83
C TYR A 66 -3.51 -0.94 9.33
N SER A 67 -3.21 -1.63 10.43
CA SER A 67 -4.22 -2.35 11.18
C SER A 67 -4.71 -1.47 12.32
N THR A 68 -6.02 -1.34 12.49
CA THR A 68 -6.62 -0.70 13.67
C THR A 68 -6.64 -1.64 14.88
N SER A 69 -6.43 -2.94 14.65
CA SER A 69 -6.22 -3.89 15.73
C SER A 69 -4.80 -3.73 16.28
N GLY A 70 -4.66 -3.55 17.60
CA GLY A 70 -3.36 -3.62 18.27
C GLY A 70 -2.66 -4.97 18.05
N TYR A 71 -3.42 -6.01 17.68
CA TYR A 71 -2.92 -7.35 17.39
C TYR A 71 -2.05 -7.45 16.14
N GLY A 72 -2.28 -6.60 15.12
CA GLY A 72 -1.53 -6.64 13.87
C GLY A 72 -0.02 -6.44 14.06
N GLY A 73 0.39 -5.62 15.03
CA GLY A 73 1.80 -5.41 15.34
C GLY A 73 2.49 -6.68 15.86
N TYR A 74 1.82 -7.41 16.77
CA TYR A 74 2.36 -8.65 17.34
C TYR A 74 2.49 -9.76 16.31
N LEU A 75 1.62 -9.78 15.29
CA LEU A 75 1.75 -10.73 14.18
C LEU A 75 2.94 -10.41 13.27
N GLU A 76 3.33 -9.15 13.14
CA GLU A 76 4.49 -8.75 12.33
C GLU A 76 5.81 -9.02 13.03
N THR A 77 5.91 -8.79 14.35
CA THR A 77 7.15 -8.96 15.11
C THR A 77 7.28 -10.30 15.82
N GLY A 78 6.17 -11.01 16.01
CA GLY A 78 6.10 -12.15 16.92
C GLY A 78 6.04 -11.73 18.38
N THR A 79 5.83 -12.72 19.25
CA THR A 79 5.86 -12.62 20.71
C THR A 79 6.70 -13.76 21.29
N VAL A 80 6.95 -13.74 22.61
CA VAL A 80 7.70 -14.81 23.30
C VAL A 80 7.08 -16.20 23.04
N SER A 81 5.76 -16.27 22.97
CA SER A 81 5.01 -17.53 22.83
C SER A 81 4.60 -17.86 21.39
N MET A 82 4.85 -16.96 20.42
CA MET A 82 4.39 -17.14 19.05
C MET A 82 5.37 -16.51 18.04
N PRO A 83 5.83 -17.26 17.02
CA PRO A 83 6.71 -16.71 16.00
C PRO A 83 6.01 -15.63 15.17
N ALA A 84 6.81 -14.72 14.59
CA ALA A 84 6.32 -13.71 13.66
C ALA A 84 5.68 -14.36 12.42
N ARG A 85 4.55 -13.81 11.99
CA ARG A 85 3.81 -14.20 10.78
C ARG A 85 3.57 -12.95 9.94
N PRO A 86 4.61 -12.35 9.36
CA PRO A 86 4.50 -11.09 8.63
C PRO A 86 3.63 -11.26 7.39
N TYR A 87 2.66 -10.37 7.23
CA TYR A 87 1.73 -10.33 6.10
C TYR A 87 1.73 -8.96 5.41
N PHE A 88 2.19 -7.89 6.07
CA PHE A 88 2.36 -6.57 5.44
C PHE A 88 3.54 -6.51 4.47
N ARG A 89 4.72 -6.97 4.89
CA ARG A 89 5.95 -6.93 4.07
C ARG A 89 5.86 -7.74 2.77
N PRO A 90 5.41 -9.01 2.77
CA PRO A 90 5.29 -9.76 1.52
C PRO A 90 4.26 -9.17 0.56
N ALA A 91 3.15 -8.59 1.07
CA ALA A 91 2.17 -7.91 0.24
C ALA A 91 2.73 -6.63 -0.40
N LEU A 92 3.60 -5.89 0.30
CA LEU A 92 4.32 -4.77 -0.28
C LEU A 92 5.23 -5.23 -1.41
N ASP A 93 6.13 -6.18 -1.15
CA ASP A 93 7.18 -6.59 -2.09
C ASP A 93 6.61 -7.13 -3.41
N LYS A 94 5.43 -7.75 -3.33
CA LYS A 94 4.70 -8.25 -4.49
C LYS A 94 4.11 -7.12 -5.35
N ASN A 95 3.39 -6.18 -4.74
CA ASN A 95 2.61 -5.16 -5.47
C ASN A 95 3.40 -3.88 -5.79
N MET A 96 4.51 -3.61 -5.08
CA MET A 96 5.33 -2.42 -5.33
C MET A 96 5.93 -2.40 -6.74
N LYS A 97 6.14 -3.58 -7.34
CA LYS A 97 6.65 -3.72 -8.72
C LYS A 97 5.67 -3.20 -9.78
N ASP A 98 4.38 -3.18 -9.47
CA ASP A 98 3.32 -2.77 -10.40
C ASP A 98 3.06 -1.25 -10.39
N LEU A 99 3.61 -0.52 -9.43
CA LEU A 99 3.48 0.94 -9.33
C LEU A 99 3.83 1.69 -10.64
N PRO A 100 5.01 1.51 -11.26
CA PRO A 100 5.33 2.21 -12.51
C PRO A 100 4.41 1.82 -13.67
N LYS A 101 3.93 0.58 -13.68
CA LYS A 101 2.99 0.08 -14.70
C LYS A 101 1.63 0.76 -14.58
N ASN A 102 1.11 0.88 -13.36
CA ASN A 102 -0.18 1.52 -13.10
C ASN A 102 -0.14 3.03 -13.40
N ILE A 103 0.94 3.72 -13.01
CA ILE A 103 1.12 5.14 -13.35
C ILE A 103 1.14 5.36 -14.86
N LYS A 104 1.85 4.50 -15.61
CA LYS A 104 1.88 4.55 -17.08
C LYS A 104 0.50 4.28 -17.70
N GLY A 105 -0.29 3.39 -17.09
CA GLY A 105 -1.68 3.11 -17.51
C GLY A 105 -2.59 4.34 -17.43
N HIS A 106 -2.47 5.13 -16.36
CA HIS A 106 -3.28 6.35 -16.15
C HIS A 106 -2.79 7.59 -16.90
N LEU A 107 -1.61 7.52 -17.55
CA LEU A 107 -1.05 8.59 -18.35
C LEU A 107 -1.60 8.64 -19.79
N ARG A 108 -2.15 7.52 -20.25
CA ARG A 108 -2.72 7.34 -21.59
C ARG A 108 -4.03 8.10 -21.72
#